data_AF-A0A6J1X9L0-F1
#
_entry.id   AF-A0A6J1X9L0-F1
#
_cell.length_a   1.000
_cell.length_b   1.000
_cell.length_c   1.000
_cell.angle_alpha   90.00
_cell.angle_beta   90.00
_cell.angle_gamma   90.00
#
_symmetry.space_group_name_H-M   'P 1'
#
loop_
_entity.id
_entity.type
_entity.pdbx_description
1 polymer ?
#
loop_
_entity_poly.entity_id
_entity_poly.type
_entity_poly.pdbx_seq_one_letter_code
_entity_poly.pdbx_strand_id
1 'polypeptide(L)'
;MCQWAWSRRKLASELWAQLPLAQAWSRERALLELLLAEAQHPAEPLQRAAAAALAHLLHAHHPDAVHHVLQRLQDIYTDKLPLIPARLDQFGHEVEAAVDEWGARRGAGLALRALAPQLAPAAVEAAMRFFVERALADRHERVRADMLDAAMAIVDLHGKVPTSLLITVFPDIHPLPVTLALIPAPHSANLPLRLISLSSKSSKLI
;
A
#
# COMPACT_ATOMS: atom_id res chain seq x y z
N MET A 1 10.77 23.21 -10.49
CA MET A 1 11.69 22.07 -10.68
C MET A 1 11.23 21.05 -11.75
N CYS A 2 10.27 21.35 -12.66
CA CYS A 2 9.59 20.31 -13.46
C CYS A 2 9.99 20.17 -14.95
N GLN A 3 10.84 21.03 -15.52
CA GLN A 3 11.15 20.96 -16.96
C GLN A 3 12.05 19.77 -17.34
N TRP A 4 13.00 19.39 -16.48
CA TRP A 4 13.96 18.30 -16.76
C TRP A 4 13.35 16.89 -16.69
N ALA A 5 12.40 16.65 -15.78
CA ALA A 5 11.74 15.35 -15.65
C ALA A 5 10.73 15.07 -16.79
N TRP A 6 10.09 16.12 -17.31
CA TRP A 6 9.24 16.04 -18.50
C TRP A 6 10.06 15.74 -19.76
N SER A 7 11.18 16.43 -19.93
CA SER A 7 12.10 16.21 -21.06
C SER A 7 12.64 14.78 -21.12
N ARG A 8 13.00 14.18 -19.97
CA ARG A 8 13.54 12.81 -19.93
C ARG A 8 12.51 11.75 -20.32
N ARG A 9 11.26 11.86 -19.87
CA ARG A 9 10.18 10.94 -20.26
C ARG A 9 9.89 11.04 -21.75
N LYS A 10 9.78 12.26 -22.27
CA LYS A 10 9.53 12.51 -23.70
C LYS A 10 10.64 11.91 -24.56
N LEU A 11 11.90 12.16 -24.20
CA LEU A 11 13.06 11.60 -24.90
C LEU A 11 13.08 10.07 -24.85
N ALA A 12 12.80 9.46 -23.70
CA ALA A 12 12.73 8.01 -23.58
C ALA A 12 11.63 7.41 -24.47
N SER A 13 10.45 8.03 -24.53
CA SER A 13 9.36 7.61 -25.42
C SER A 13 9.72 7.79 -26.90
N GLU A 14 10.37 8.90 -27.26
CA GLU A 14 10.83 9.15 -28.64
C GLU A 14 11.88 8.13 -29.06
N LEU A 15 12.88 7.84 -28.21
CA LEU A 15 13.88 6.81 -28.45
C LEU A 15 13.22 5.43 -28.60
N TRP A 16 12.31 5.08 -27.70
CA TRP A 16 11.60 3.80 -27.75
C TRP A 16 10.78 3.64 -29.03
N ALA A 17 10.11 4.70 -29.49
CA ALA A 17 9.32 4.69 -30.72
C ALA A 17 10.17 4.63 -32.00
N GLN A 18 11.41 5.11 -31.96
CA GLN A 18 12.34 5.07 -33.09
C GLN A 18 13.04 3.72 -33.25
N LEU A 19 12.94 2.82 -32.26
CA LEU A 19 13.53 1.49 -32.33
C LEU A 19 12.60 0.55 -33.12
N PRO A 20 12.96 0.14 -34.35
CA PRO A 20 12.10 -0.70 -35.19
C PRO A 20 11.83 -2.09 -34.57
N LEU A 21 12.68 -2.51 -33.63
CA LEU A 21 12.56 -3.78 -32.91
C LEU A 21 11.81 -3.65 -31.57
N ALA A 22 11.52 -2.45 -31.07
CA ALA A 22 10.88 -2.28 -29.76
C ALA A 22 9.50 -2.94 -29.68
N GLN A 23 8.74 -2.94 -30.79
CA GLN A 23 7.46 -3.66 -30.88
C GLN A 23 7.61 -5.19 -30.98
N ALA A 24 8.76 -5.68 -31.45
CA ALA A 24 9.03 -7.11 -31.44
C ALA A 24 9.44 -7.55 -30.02
N TRP A 25 10.37 -6.82 -29.40
CA TRP A 25 10.86 -7.09 -28.05
C TRP A 25 9.77 -6.99 -26.99
N SER A 26 8.78 -6.09 -27.16
CA SER A 26 7.66 -5.99 -26.22
C SER A 26 6.77 -7.23 -26.17
N ARG A 27 6.87 -8.12 -27.18
CA ARG A 27 6.13 -9.39 -27.24
C ARG A 27 6.95 -10.58 -26.76
N GLU A 28 8.22 -10.38 -26.42
CA GLU A 28 9.07 -11.46 -25.94
C GLU A 28 8.85 -11.66 -24.44
N ARG A 29 8.45 -12.88 -24.06
CA ARG A 29 8.28 -13.24 -22.64
C ARG A 29 9.55 -13.05 -21.81
N ALA A 30 10.73 -13.15 -22.44
CA ALA A 30 12.01 -12.90 -21.77
C ALA A 30 12.09 -11.48 -21.17
N LEU A 31 11.37 -10.51 -21.73
CA LEU A 31 11.31 -9.15 -21.19
C LEU A 31 10.60 -9.09 -19.83
N LEU A 32 9.64 -9.98 -19.55
CA LEU A 32 9.00 -10.07 -18.24
C LEU A 32 10.02 -10.46 -17.16
N GLU A 33 10.90 -11.43 -17.43
CA GLU A 33 11.96 -11.83 -16.50
C GLU A 33 12.98 -10.72 -16.27
N LEU A 34 13.36 -10.00 -17.32
CA LEU A 34 14.25 -8.84 -17.20
C LEU A 34 13.64 -7.75 -16.33
N LEU A 35 12.35 -7.46 -16.50
CA LEU A 35 11.67 -6.47 -15.66
C LEU A 35 11.46 -6.95 -14.22
N LEU A 36 11.26 -8.25 -13.99
CA LEU A 36 11.25 -8.84 -12.65
C LEU A 36 12.60 -8.72 -11.96
N ALA A 37 13.70 -8.80 -12.71
CA ALA A 37 15.04 -8.50 -12.20
C ALA A 37 15.21 -7.00 -11.89
N GLU A 38 14.77 -6.11 -12.79
CA GLU A 38 14.82 -4.65 -12.58
C GLU A 38 13.93 -4.19 -11.41
N ALA A 39 12.84 -4.89 -11.13
CA ALA A 39 12.00 -4.63 -9.97
C ALA A 39 12.77 -4.81 -8.64
N GLN A 40 13.85 -5.59 -8.64
CA GLN A 40 14.71 -5.79 -7.46
C GLN A 40 15.82 -4.74 -7.33
N HIS A 41 15.97 -3.83 -8.30
CA HIS A 41 17.03 -2.83 -8.31
C HIS A 41 17.00 -1.93 -7.05
N PRO A 42 18.13 -1.57 -6.41
CA PRO A 42 18.12 -0.80 -5.15
C PRO A 42 17.43 0.57 -5.24
N ALA A 43 17.52 1.21 -6.41
CA ALA A 43 16.91 2.51 -6.67
C ALA A 43 15.41 2.42 -6.92
N GLU A 44 14.62 3.01 -6.04
CA GLU A 44 13.15 3.06 -6.10
C GLU A 44 12.56 3.58 -7.43
N PRO A 45 13.14 4.60 -8.10
CA PRO A 45 12.63 5.04 -9.40
C PRO A 45 12.68 3.95 -10.48
N LEU A 46 13.72 3.09 -10.45
CA LEU A 46 13.84 1.97 -11.38
C LEU A 46 12.81 0.89 -11.05
N GLN A 47 12.60 0.59 -9.77
CA GLN A 47 11.56 -0.36 -9.34
C GLN A 47 10.17 0.08 -9.80
N ARG A 48 9.82 1.36 -9.64
CA ARG A 48 8.55 1.90 -10.11
C ARG A 48 8.42 1.84 -11.64
N ALA A 49 9.49 2.13 -12.37
CA ALA A 49 9.49 2.02 -13.82
C ALA A 49 9.30 0.57 -14.28
N ALA A 50 10.00 -0.37 -13.65
CA ALA A 50 9.87 -1.80 -13.92
C ALA A 50 8.47 -2.33 -13.59
N ALA A 51 7.91 -1.95 -12.44
CA ALA A 51 6.54 -2.28 -12.05
C ALA A 51 5.50 -1.77 -13.07
N ALA A 52 5.62 -0.51 -13.50
CA ALA A 52 4.74 0.07 -14.50
C ALA A 52 4.88 -0.62 -15.87
N ALA A 53 6.11 -0.95 -16.27
CA ALA A 53 6.38 -1.67 -17.50
C ALA A 53 5.84 -3.11 -17.47
N LEU A 54 6.01 -3.84 -16.36
CA LEU A 54 5.44 -5.17 -16.17
C LEU A 54 3.93 -5.16 -16.35
N ALA A 55 3.25 -4.26 -15.64
CA ALA A 55 1.81 -4.10 -15.77
C ALA A 55 1.41 -3.77 -17.22
N HIS A 56 2.12 -2.86 -17.89
CA HIS A 56 1.81 -2.53 -19.28
C HIS A 56 1.94 -3.74 -20.22
N LEU A 57 3.04 -4.50 -20.13
CA LEU A 57 3.28 -5.65 -21.01
C LEU A 57 2.30 -6.80 -20.76
N LEU A 58 1.98 -7.09 -19.50
CA LEU A 58 1.00 -8.11 -19.16
C LEU A 58 -0.39 -7.75 -19.70
N HIS A 59 -0.80 -6.49 -19.59
CA HIS A 59 -2.06 -6.04 -20.15
C HIS A 59 -2.07 -6.08 -21.69
N ALA A 60 -1.01 -5.59 -22.34
CA ALA A 60 -0.99 -5.39 -23.78
C ALA A 60 -0.66 -6.66 -24.59
N HIS A 61 0.15 -7.56 -24.03
CA HIS A 61 0.79 -8.64 -24.81
C HIS A 61 0.73 -10.01 -24.14
N HIS A 62 0.67 -10.08 -22.81
CA HIS A 62 0.82 -11.34 -22.06
C HIS A 62 -0.20 -11.51 -20.92
N PRO A 63 -1.52 -11.42 -21.16
CA PRO A 63 -2.52 -11.57 -20.10
C PRO A 63 -2.51 -12.97 -19.47
N ASP A 64 -2.08 -13.98 -20.23
CA ASP A 64 -1.89 -15.36 -19.77
C ASP A 64 -0.73 -15.52 -18.77
N ALA A 65 0.20 -14.57 -18.74
CA ALA A 65 1.37 -14.60 -17.85
C ALA A 65 1.14 -13.89 -16.51
N VAL A 66 -0.04 -13.28 -16.28
CA VAL A 66 -0.34 -12.55 -15.03
C VAL A 66 -0.15 -13.42 -13.79
N HIS A 67 -0.65 -14.66 -13.83
CA HIS A 67 -0.50 -15.58 -12.70
C HIS A 67 0.97 -15.94 -12.43
N HIS A 68 1.73 -16.19 -13.48
CA HIS A 68 3.17 -16.45 -13.39
C HIS A 68 3.90 -15.26 -12.75
N VAL A 69 3.68 -14.04 -13.23
CA VAL A 69 4.33 -12.85 -12.68
C VAL A 69 3.91 -12.59 -11.23
N LEU A 70 2.63 -12.77 -10.89
CA LEU A 70 2.17 -12.70 -9.50
C LEU A 70 2.96 -13.66 -8.60
N GLN A 71 3.10 -14.93 -9.01
CA GLN A 71 3.88 -15.92 -8.26
C GLN A 71 5.35 -15.51 -8.12
N ARG A 72 6.00 -15.07 -9.21
CA ARG A 72 7.40 -14.62 -9.17
C ARG A 72 7.61 -13.44 -8.22
N LEU A 73 6.66 -12.51 -8.11
CA LEU A 73 6.74 -11.40 -7.16
C LEU A 73 6.63 -11.88 -5.70
N GLN A 74 5.77 -12.87 -5.43
CA GLN A 74 5.67 -13.50 -4.11
C GLN A 74 6.92 -14.32 -3.76
N ASP A 75 7.53 -14.98 -4.76
CA ASP A 75 8.81 -15.68 -4.62
C ASP A 75 9.92 -14.68 -4.27
N ILE A 76 10.07 -13.58 -5.02
CA ILE A 76 11.06 -12.52 -4.74
C ILE A 76 10.94 -12.03 -3.29
N TYR A 77 9.71 -11.78 -2.82
CA TYR A 77 9.49 -11.40 -1.43
C TYR A 77 9.98 -12.49 -0.46
N THR A 78 9.56 -13.73 -0.69
CA THR A 78 9.84 -14.87 0.18
C THR A 78 11.33 -15.19 0.24
N ASP A 79 12.00 -15.23 -0.92
CA ASP A 79 13.42 -15.55 -1.06
C ASP A 79 14.30 -14.50 -0.40
N LYS A 80 13.83 -13.24 -0.35
CA LYS A 80 14.54 -12.10 0.26
C LYS A 80 14.09 -11.80 1.69
N LEU A 81 13.21 -12.62 2.26
CA LEU A 81 12.73 -12.47 3.64
C LEU A 81 13.71 -13.01 4.69
N PRO A 82 14.55 -14.03 4.45
CA PRO A 82 15.64 -14.37 5.36
C PRO A 82 16.65 -13.23 5.46
N LEU A 83 17.23 -13.03 6.65
CA LEU A 83 18.42 -12.18 6.80
C LEU A 83 19.64 -12.96 6.28
N ILE A 84 20.52 -12.28 5.57
CA ILE A 84 21.86 -12.83 5.33
C ILE A 84 22.56 -12.85 6.70
N PRO A 85 22.97 -14.02 7.21
CA PRO A 85 23.54 -14.12 8.55
C PRO A 85 24.86 -13.36 8.64
N ALA A 86 25.16 -12.87 9.85
CA ALA A 86 26.44 -12.26 10.14
C ALA A 86 27.59 -13.26 9.89
N ARG A 87 28.70 -12.77 9.35
CA ARG A 87 29.92 -13.58 9.17
C ARG A 87 30.78 -13.46 10.41
N LEU A 88 31.10 -14.59 11.03
CA LEU A 88 31.96 -14.67 12.20
C LEU A 88 33.37 -15.12 11.81
N ASP A 89 34.38 -14.66 12.54
CA ASP A 89 35.75 -15.20 12.45
C ASP A 89 35.86 -16.56 13.17
N GLN A 90 37.06 -17.16 13.12
CA GLN A 90 37.35 -18.44 13.78
C GLN A 90 37.23 -18.41 15.31
N PHE A 91 37.11 -17.22 15.92
CA PHE A 91 36.95 -17.00 17.35
C PHE A 91 35.52 -16.62 17.73
N GLY A 92 34.60 -16.54 16.76
CA GLY A 92 33.20 -16.17 16.97
C GLY A 92 32.95 -14.66 17.05
N HIS A 93 33.91 -13.81 16.69
CA HIS A 93 33.69 -12.38 16.60
C HIS A 93 33.06 -12.00 15.27
N GLU A 94 32.13 -11.04 15.29
CA GLU A 94 31.48 -10.53 14.09
C GLU A 94 32.47 -9.76 13.21
N VAL A 95 32.59 -10.20 11.95
CA VAL A 95 33.38 -9.56 10.90
C VAL A 95 32.47 -8.79 9.95
N GLU A 96 31.27 -9.31 9.70
CA GLU A 96 30.25 -8.65 8.89
C GLU A 96 28.88 -8.82 9.55
N ALA A 97 28.16 -7.71 9.68
CA ALA A 97 26.81 -7.70 10.24
C ALA A 97 25.81 -8.44 9.35
N ALA A 98 24.72 -8.90 9.97
CA ALA A 98 23.60 -9.45 9.22
C ALA A 98 22.99 -8.38 8.29
N VAL A 99 22.69 -8.76 7.06
CA VAL A 99 22.18 -7.84 6.02
C VAL A 99 20.73 -8.19 5.69
N ASP A 100 19.87 -7.17 5.71
CA ASP A 100 18.48 -7.29 5.24
C ASP A 100 18.34 -6.80 3.80
N GLU A 101 18.01 -7.70 2.87
CA GLU A 101 17.75 -7.38 1.47
C GLU A 101 16.33 -6.83 1.22
N TRP A 102 15.86 -5.95 2.11
CA TRP A 102 14.50 -5.40 2.09
C TRP A 102 14.16 -4.64 0.80
N GLY A 103 15.16 -4.10 0.11
CA GLY A 103 14.99 -3.33 -1.12
C GLY A 103 14.28 -4.12 -2.23
N ALA A 104 14.61 -5.40 -2.38
CA ALA A 104 13.95 -6.29 -3.35
C ALA A 104 12.49 -6.57 -2.96
N ARG A 105 12.21 -6.74 -1.66
CA ARG A 105 10.84 -6.92 -1.14
C ARG A 105 9.98 -5.68 -1.37
N ARG A 106 10.54 -4.47 -1.20
CA ARG A 106 9.87 -3.20 -1.56
C ARG A 106 9.48 -3.19 -3.04
N GLY A 107 10.42 -3.55 -3.91
CA GLY A 107 10.22 -3.62 -5.35
C GLY A 107 9.09 -4.57 -5.74
N ALA A 108 9.01 -5.73 -5.08
CA ALA A 108 7.90 -6.67 -5.23
C ALA A 108 6.55 -6.04 -4.85
N GLY A 109 6.48 -5.31 -3.72
CA GLY A 109 5.27 -4.59 -3.31
C GLY A 109 4.79 -3.56 -4.35
N LEU A 110 5.71 -2.75 -4.87
CA LEU A 110 5.41 -1.77 -5.93
C LEU A 110 4.86 -2.44 -7.21
N ALA A 111 5.44 -3.58 -7.60
CA ALA A 111 4.99 -4.34 -8.76
C ALA A 111 3.65 -5.04 -8.53
N LEU A 112 3.41 -5.60 -7.34
CA LEU A 112 2.12 -6.19 -6.96
C LEU A 112 0.99 -5.16 -7.02
N ARG A 113 1.25 -3.94 -6.54
CA ARG A 113 0.30 -2.83 -6.66
C ARG A 113 -0.02 -2.50 -8.11
N ALA A 114 1.01 -2.40 -8.97
CA ALA A 114 0.84 -2.11 -10.39
C ALA A 114 0.05 -3.21 -11.13
N LEU A 115 0.17 -4.45 -10.68
CA LEU A 115 -0.52 -5.61 -11.24
C LEU A 115 -2.01 -5.69 -10.86
N ALA A 116 -2.43 -4.98 -9.81
CA ALA A 116 -3.78 -5.09 -9.24
C ALA A 116 -4.92 -5.05 -10.28
N PRO A 117 -4.94 -4.17 -11.30
CA PRO A 117 -6.04 -4.12 -12.28
C PRO A 117 -6.18 -5.37 -13.17
N GLN A 118 -5.18 -6.25 -13.21
CA GLN A 118 -5.10 -7.37 -14.14
C GLN A 118 -5.40 -8.72 -13.47
N LEU A 119 -5.58 -8.73 -12.15
CA LEU A 119 -5.83 -9.95 -11.41
C LEU A 119 -7.23 -10.51 -11.69
N ALA A 120 -7.29 -11.79 -12.01
CA ALA A 120 -8.54 -12.55 -12.04
C ALA A 120 -8.96 -12.97 -10.61
N PRO A 121 -10.23 -13.31 -10.34
CA PRO A 121 -10.71 -13.62 -8.99
C PRO A 121 -9.88 -14.65 -8.21
N ALA A 122 -9.45 -15.75 -8.85
CA ALA A 122 -8.61 -16.76 -8.20
C ALA A 122 -7.21 -16.21 -7.81
N ALA A 123 -6.66 -15.30 -8.63
CA ALA A 123 -5.39 -14.65 -8.35
C ALA A 123 -5.51 -13.60 -7.22
N VAL A 124 -6.68 -12.95 -7.10
CA VAL A 124 -6.99 -12.05 -5.98
C VAL A 124 -6.98 -12.80 -4.66
N GLU A 125 -7.64 -13.96 -4.57
CA GLU A 125 -7.65 -14.78 -3.36
C GLU A 125 -6.22 -15.20 -2.95
N ALA A 126 -5.43 -15.70 -3.91
CA ALA A 126 -4.05 -16.09 -3.67
C ALA A 126 -3.18 -14.90 -3.22
N ALA A 127 -3.35 -13.72 -3.83
CA ALA A 127 -2.65 -12.51 -3.44
C ALA A 127 -3.03 -12.05 -2.03
N MET A 128 -4.33 -12.02 -1.69
CA MET A 128 -4.80 -11.60 -0.36
C MET A 128 -4.31 -12.53 0.74
N ARG A 129 -4.29 -13.85 0.50
CA ARG A 129 -3.69 -14.81 1.43
C ARG A 129 -2.22 -14.49 1.68
N PHE A 130 -1.45 -14.25 0.61
CA PHE A 130 -0.04 -13.85 0.73
C PHE A 130 0.16 -12.56 1.55
N PHE A 131 -0.68 -11.53 1.35
CA PHE A 131 -0.60 -10.29 2.12
C PHE A 131 -0.81 -10.52 3.62
N VAL A 132 -1.87 -11.24 3.97
CA VAL A 132 -2.27 -11.49 5.36
C VAL A 132 -1.28 -12.40 6.07
N GLU A 133 -0.87 -13.50 5.44
CA GLU A 133 -0.01 -14.51 6.10
C GLU A 133 1.46 -14.07 6.18
N ARG A 134 1.91 -13.16 5.31
CA ARG A 134 3.34 -12.86 5.17
C ARG A 134 3.66 -11.37 5.01
N ALA A 135 3.07 -10.70 4.04
CA ALA A 135 3.61 -9.42 3.55
C ALA A 135 3.32 -8.23 4.48
N LEU A 136 2.15 -8.19 5.12
CA LEU A 136 1.76 -7.10 6.03
C LEU A 136 2.53 -7.11 7.35
N ALA A 137 3.19 -8.21 7.68
CA ALA A 137 4.04 -8.36 8.85
C ALA A 137 5.53 -8.10 8.55
N ASP A 138 5.89 -7.54 7.38
CA ASP A 138 7.30 -7.29 7.03
C ASP A 138 7.99 -6.42 8.10
N ARG A 139 9.19 -6.83 8.50
CA ARG A 139 9.99 -6.12 9.50
C ARG A 139 10.37 -4.71 9.08
N HIS A 140 10.57 -4.45 7.79
CA HIS A 140 10.98 -3.16 7.28
C HIS A 140 9.76 -2.28 6.96
N GLU A 141 9.66 -1.12 7.61
CA GLU A 141 8.49 -0.22 7.51
C GLU A 141 8.13 0.15 6.08
N ARG A 142 9.11 0.51 5.24
CA ARG A 142 8.85 0.85 3.82
C ARG A 142 8.23 -0.29 3.03
N VAL A 143 8.69 -1.52 3.26
CA VAL A 143 8.13 -2.70 2.58
C VAL A 143 6.70 -2.91 3.03
N ARG A 144 6.44 -2.78 4.33
CA ARG A 144 5.10 -2.90 4.91
C ARG A 144 4.12 -1.88 4.33
N ALA A 145 4.56 -0.63 4.18
CA ALA A 145 3.77 0.44 3.57
C ALA A 145 3.43 0.12 2.10
N ASP A 146 4.41 -0.26 1.28
CA ASP A 146 4.17 -0.60 -0.13
C ASP A 146 3.30 -1.87 -0.29
N MET A 147 3.44 -2.85 0.61
CA MET A 147 2.58 -4.05 0.63
C MET A 147 1.14 -3.72 1.06
N LEU A 148 0.96 -2.81 2.02
CA LEU A 148 -0.36 -2.32 2.40
C LEU A 148 -1.02 -1.57 1.22
N ASP A 149 -0.28 -0.69 0.56
CA ASP A 149 -0.76 0.03 -0.63
C ASP A 149 -1.16 -0.94 -1.76
N ALA A 150 -0.41 -2.03 -1.95
CA ALA A 150 -0.74 -3.06 -2.92
C ALA A 150 -2.02 -3.82 -2.55
N ALA A 151 -2.16 -4.24 -1.29
CA ALA A 151 -3.35 -4.92 -0.79
C ALA A 151 -4.60 -4.02 -0.90
N MET A 152 -4.49 -2.75 -0.52
CA MET A 152 -5.56 -1.77 -0.65
C MET A 152 -5.97 -1.58 -2.11
N ALA A 153 -5.01 -1.44 -3.03
CA ALA A 153 -5.33 -1.31 -4.46
C ALA A 153 -6.10 -2.53 -5.00
N ILE A 154 -5.77 -3.75 -4.54
CA ILE A 154 -6.49 -4.96 -4.95
C ILE A 154 -7.91 -4.97 -4.36
N VAL A 155 -8.06 -4.62 -3.08
CA VAL A 155 -9.38 -4.53 -2.43
C VAL A 155 -10.26 -3.46 -3.09
N ASP A 156 -9.72 -2.28 -3.39
CA ASP A 156 -10.48 -1.20 -4.03
C ASP A 156 -11.00 -1.59 -5.42
N LEU A 157 -10.22 -2.38 -6.16
CA LEU A 157 -10.56 -2.80 -7.52
C LEU A 157 -11.46 -4.05 -7.56
N HIS A 158 -11.23 -5.01 -6.65
CA HIS A 158 -11.85 -6.34 -6.70
C HIS A 158 -12.77 -6.67 -5.52
N GLY A 159 -12.80 -5.83 -4.48
CA GLY A 159 -13.51 -6.03 -3.21
C GLY A 159 -15.04 -6.00 -3.27
N LYS A 160 -15.64 -6.21 -4.45
CA LYS A 160 -17.10 -6.38 -4.61
C LYS A 160 -17.60 -7.78 -4.18
N VAL A 161 -16.84 -8.49 -3.34
CA VAL A 161 -17.21 -9.77 -2.71
C VAL A 161 -17.36 -9.52 -1.20
N PRO A 162 -18.44 -10.00 -0.55
CA PRO A 162 -18.87 -9.52 0.76
C PRO A 162 -17.78 -9.60 1.83
N THR A 163 -17.72 -8.54 2.63
CA THR A 163 -16.87 -8.21 3.79
C THR A 163 -16.82 -9.28 4.91
N SER A 164 -17.42 -10.45 4.72
CA SER A 164 -17.48 -11.53 5.71
C SER A 164 -16.13 -12.18 5.99
N LEU A 165 -15.13 -12.07 5.11
CA LEU A 165 -13.79 -12.61 5.33
C LEU A 165 -12.85 -11.67 6.11
N LEU A 166 -13.09 -10.36 6.11
CA LEU A 166 -12.22 -9.39 6.80
C LEU A 166 -12.40 -9.43 8.33
N ILE A 167 -13.56 -9.90 8.82
CA ILE A 167 -13.86 -9.99 10.25
C ILE A 167 -13.24 -11.24 10.89
N THR A 168 -13.05 -12.34 10.14
CA THR A 168 -12.58 -13.60 10.72
C THR A 168 -11.08 -13.62 11.01
N VAL A 169 -10.31 -12.70 10.41
CA VAL A 169 -8.84 -12.61 10.57
C VAL A 169 -8.43 -11.74 11.78
N PHE A 170 -9.35 -10.96 12.35
CA PHE A 170 -9.11 -10.14 13.55
C PHE A 170 -10.10 -10.49 14.68
N PRO A 171 -9.90 -11.60 15.42
CA PRO A 171 -10.77 -11.93 16.55
C PRO A 171 -10.71 -10.93 17.73
N ASP A 172 -9.72 -10.02 17.79
CA ASP A 172 -9.48 -9.17 18.97
C ASP A 172 -9.65 -7.65 18.74
N ILE A 173 -10.39 -7.22 17.72
CA ILE A 173 -10.97 -5.87 17.76
C ILE A 173 -12.35 -6.01 18.37
N HIS A 174 -12.38 -6.27 19.68
CA HIS A 174 -13.62 -6.13 20.44
C HIS A 174 -14.07 -4.67 20.27
N PRO A 175 -15.24 -4.39 19.69
CA PRO A 175 -15.75 -3.03 19.68
C PRO A 175 -16.00 -2.67 21.15
N LEU A 176 -15.18 -1.78 21.70
CA LEU A 176 -15.56 -1.09 22.92
C LEU A 176 -16.92 -0.44 22.62
N PRO A 177 -17.92 -0.61 23.49
CA PRO A 177 -19.21 0.01 23.26
C PRO A 177 -18.97 1.51 23.18
N VAL A 178 -19.36 2.11 22.05
CA VAL A 178 -19.51 3.55 21.93
C VAL A 178 -20.64 3.91 22.90
N THR A 179 -20.30 4.12 24.17
CA THR A 179 -21.19 4.78 25.11
C THR A 179 -21.34 6.19 24.59
N LEU A 180 -22.48 6.44 23.95
CA LEU A 180 -22.98 7.74 23.57
C LEU A 180 -22.98 8.61 24.85
N ALA A 181 -21.89 9.34 25.09
CA ALA A 181 -21.84 10.38 26.08
C ALA A 181 -22.79 11.48 25.60
N LEU A 182 -24.04 11.39 26.04
CA LEU A 182 -25.03 12.44 25.97
C LEU A 182 -24.40 13.68 26.63
N ILE A 183 -23.93 14.63 25.84
CA ILE A 183 -23.64 15.98 26.33
C ILE A 183 -25.02 16.57 26.68
N PRO A 184 -25.32 16.87 27.95
CA PRO A 184 -26.59 17.51 28.27
C PRO A 184 -26.57 18.96 27.75
N ALA A 185 -27.60 19.34 27.01
CA ALA A 185 -27.84 20.72 26.61
C ALA A 185 -28.02 21.61 27.86
N PRO A 186 -27.54 22.86 27.86
CA PRO A 186 -27.73 23.75 29.00
C PRO A 186 -29.22 24.10 29.14
N HIS A 187 -29.82 23.64 30.23
CA HIS A 187 -31.18 23.98 30.61
C HIS A 187 -31.21 25.41 31.17
N SER A 188 -31.97 26.28 30.50
CA SER A 188 -32.35 27.60 30.99
C SER A 188 -33.08 27.46 32.33
N ALA A 189 -32.43 27.85 33.43
CA ALA A 189 -33.05 28.00 34.73
C ALA A 189 -33.65 29.41 34.85
N ASN A 190 -34.98 29.47 34.96
CA ASN A 190 -35.71 30.71 35.22
C ASN A 190 -36.01 30.81 36.73
N LEU A 191 -35.27 31.71 37.40
CA LEU A 191 -35.65 32.61 38.53
C LEU A 191 -35.99 31.98 39.92
N PRO A 192 -35.71 32.67 41.05
CA PRO A 192 -36.05 34.09 41.29
C PRO A 192 -34.98 34.97 41.94
N LEU A 193 -34.84 36.20 41.42
CA LEU A 193 -34.16 37.31 42.09
C LEU A 193 -35.06 37.88 43.19
N ARG A 194 -34.56 37.84 44.43
CA ARG A 194 -35.13 38.60 45.55
C ARG A 194 -34.97 40.09 45.27
N LEU A 195 -36.09 40.78 45.05
CA LEU A 195 -36.14 42.24 45.00
C LEU A 195 -36.18 42.79 46.42
N ILE A 196 -35.22 43.67 46.71
CA ILE A 196 -35.12 44.44 47.95
C ILE A 196 -36.28 45.43 47.99
N SER A 197 -36.96 45.48 49.14
CA SER A 197 -37.97 46.47 49.49
C SER A 197 -37.36 47.87 49.54
N LEU A 198 -37.90 48.83 48.79
CA LEU A 198 -37.96 50.22 49.22
C LEU A 198 -39.32 50.83 48.85
N SER A 199 -39.91 51.40 49.89
CA SER A 199 -41.23 51.99 50.01
C SER A 199 -41.27 53.43 49.47
N SER A 200 -42.50 53.86 49.15
CA SER A 200 -43.01 55.24 49.27
C SER A 200 -42.80 56.18 48.07
N LYS A 201 -43.88 56.44 47.32
CA LYS A 201 -44.65 57.71 47.41
C LYS A 201 -45.73 57.77 46.32
N SER A 202 -46.94 58.17 46.76
CA SER A 202 -47.86 59.18 46.19
C SER A 202 -48.13 59.17 44.67
N SER A 203 -49.34 59.33 44.12
CA SER A 203 -50.56 60.04 44.54
C SER A 203 -51.64 59.71 43.49
N LYS A 204 -52.86 59.37 43.92
CA LYS A 204 -54.14 60.11 43.70
C LYS A 204 -54.63 60.36 42.26
N LEU A 205 -55.86 59.88 42.04
CA LEU A 205 -57.05 60.54 41.44
C LEU A 205 -56.89 60.94 39.96
N ILE A 206 -57.79 60.56 39.05
CA ILE A 206 -59.25 60.74 39.05
C ILE A 206 -59.91 59.53 38.36
#